data_AF-A0A520FXX6-F1
#
_entry.id   AF-A0A520FXX6-F1
#
_cell.length_a   1.000
_cell.length_b   1.000
_cell.length_c   1.000
_cell.angle_alpha   90.00
_cell.angle_beta   90.00
_cell.angle_gamma   90.00
#
_symmetry.space_group_name_H-M   'P 1'
#
loop_
_entity.id
_entity.type
_entity.pdbx_description
1 polymer ?
#
loop_
_entity_poly.entity_id
_entity_poly.type
_entity_poly.pdbx_seq_one_letter_code
_entity_poly.pdbx_strand_id
1 'polypeptide(L)'
;QNQITANAKMLSGGVAASAAMAVVTPVEPGRYHVSGAVAGYNGQAGIGFNVLKRSDNGQTTLHAGVGWATGGHKAIVRVGFGFSFD
;
A
#
# COMPACT_ATOMS: atom_id res chain seq x y z
N GLN A 1 9.39 -10.17 26.68
CA GLN A 1 9.42 -10.54 25.24
C GLN A 1 10.81 -10.27 24.71
N ASN A 2 11.36 -11.19 23.91
CA ASN A 2 12.67 -11.01 23.29
C ASN A 2 12.59 -9.95 22.19
N GLN A 3 13.54 -9.03 22.13
CA GLN A 3 13.57 -7.94 21.14
C GLN A 3 13.57 -8.48 19.70
N ILE A 4 14.22 -9.62 19.47
CA ILE A 4 14.23 -10.27 18.16
C ILE A 4 12.82 -10.67 17.73
N THR A 5 12.04 -11.26 18.65
CA THR A 5 10.65 -11.66 18.37
C THR A 5 9.76 -10.45 18.11
N ALA A 6 9.93 -9.37 18.86
CA ALA A 6 9.19 -8.13 18.65
C ALA A 6 9.49 -7.53 17.26
N ASN A 7 10.77 -7.48 16.89
CA ASN A 7 11.21 -6.99 15.59
C ASN A 7 10.69 -7.87 14.43
N ALA A 8 10.73 -9.19 14.58
CA ALA A 8 10.19 -10.13 13.59
C ALA A 8 8.68 -9.96 13.40
N LYS A 9 7.93 -9.73 14.49
CA LYS A 9 6.50 -9.45 14.45
C LYS A 9 6.22 -8.12 13.74
N MET A 10 6.98 -7.08 14.06
CA MET A 10 6.87 -5.77 13.40
C MET A 10 7.17 -5.86 11.91
N LEU A 11 8.23 -6.56 11.51
CA LEU A 11 8.56 -6.79 10.10
C LEU A 11 7.42 -7.51 9.38
N SER A 12 6.90 -8.57 9.98
CA SER A 12 5.77 -9.34 9.42
C SER A 12 4.52 -8.47 9.24
N GLY A 13 4.23 -7.60 10.23
CA GLY A 13 3.18 -6.60 10.12
C GLY A 13 3.45 -5.59 9.00
N GLY A 14 4.68 -5.11 8.87
CA GLY A 14 5.05 -4.19 7.80
C GLY A 14 4.84 -4.78 6.39
N VAL A 15 5.14 -6.07 6.21
CA VAL A 15 4.86 -6.79 4.96
C VAL A 15 3.36 -6.90 4.73
N ALA A 16 2.58 -7.29 5.74
CA ALA A 16 1.12 -7.37 5.63
C ALA A 16 0.50 -6.00 5.27
N ALA A 17 0.91 -4.91 5.94
CA ALA A 17 0.44 -3.56 5.63
C ALA A 17 0.83 -3.13 4.20
N SER A 18 2.05 -3.44 3.77
CA SER A 18 2.54 -3.09 2.42
C SER A 18 1.79 -3.87 1.33
N ALA A 19 1.52 -5.15 1.56
CA ALA A 19 0.74 -5.99 0.64
C ALA A 19 -0.72 -5.52 0.53
N ALA A 20 -1.32 -5.08 1.65
CA ALA A 20 -2.66 -4.50 1.68
C ALA A 20 -2.77 -3.16 0.91
N MET A 21 -1.65 -2.53 0.56
CA MET A 21 -1.63 -1.29 -0.22
C MET A 21 -1.40 -1.51 -1.72
N ALA A 22 -1.44 -2.75 -2.24
CA ALA A 22 -1.32 -2.99 -3.68
C ALA A 22 -2.50 -2.38 -4.45
N VAL A 23 -2.20 -1.64 -5.52
CA VAL A 23 -3.22 -1.05 -6.41
C VAL A 23 -3.51 -2.04 -7.53
N VAL A 24 -4.75 -2.55 -7.63
CA VAL A 24 -5.11 -3.66 -8.53
C VAL A 24 -5.93 -3.21 -9.75
N THR A 25 -6.39 -1.97 -9.78
CA THR A 25 -7.40 -1.51 -10.75
C THR A 25 -6.79 -0.65 -11.87
N PRO A 26 -7.06 -0.99 -13.15
CA PRO A 26 -6.84 -0.07 -14.26
C PRO A 26 -7.65 1.21 -14.02
N VAL A 27 -7.01 2.36 -14.16
CA VAL A 27 -7.65 3.67 -14.03
C VAL A 27 -7.75 4.35 -15.38
N GLU A 28 -8.96 4.81 -15.70
CA GLU A 28 -9.17 5.68 -16.84
C GLU A 28 -8.37 6.99 -16.69
N PRO A 29 -7.88 7.55 -17.80
CA PRO A 29 -7.27 8.88 -17.81
C PRO A 29 -8.17 9.95 -17.18
N GLY A 30 -7.55 10.87 -16.43
CA GLY A 30 -8.23 12.01 -15.78
C GLY A 30 -9.07 11.67 -14.54
N ARG A 31 -9.11 10.40 -14.12
CA ARG A 31 -9.89 9.97 -12.95
C ARG A 31 -9.04 9.75 -11.71
N TYR A 32 -9.67 10.01 -10.57
CA TYR A 32 -9.19 9.60 -9.26
C TYR A 32 -9.75 8.23 -8.92
N HIS A 33 -8.93 7.41 -8.29
CA HIS A 33 -9.34 6.10 -7.80
C HIS A 33 -8.92 5.94 -6.35
N VAL A 34 -9.88 5.56 -5.51
CA VAL A 34 -9.65 5.27 -4.10
C VAL A 34 -9.87 3.78 -3.91
N SER A 35 -8.90 3.11 -3.30
CA SER A 35 -8.97 1.68 -3.02
C SER A 35 -8.59 1.38 -1.58
N GLY A 36 -9.04 0.24 -1.08
CA GLY A 36 -8.59 -0.32 0.17
C GLY A 36 -8.54 -1.83 0.07
N ALA A 37 -7.63 -2.44 0.82
CA ALA A 37 -7.54 -3.89 0.91
C ALA A 37 -7.02 -4.33 2.29
N VAL A 38 -7.13 -5.62 2.53
CA VAL A 38 -6.57 -6.31 3.69
C VAL A 38 -5.62 -7.40 3.22
N ALA A 39 -4.58 -7.69 3.99
CA ALA A 39 -3.63 -8.76 3.66
C ALA A 39 -3.14 -9.45 4.94
N GLY A 40 -2.81 -10.74 4.82
CA GLY A 40 -2.21 -11.53 5.89
C GLY A 40 -0.79 -11.91 5.54
N TYR A 41 0.14 -11.79 6.51
CA TYR A 41 1.50 -12.29 6.36
C TYR A 41 2.09 -12.72 7.70
N ASN A 42 2.60 -13.96 7.75
CA ASN A 42 3.28 -14.55 8.90
C ASN A 42 2.55 -14.30 10.25
N GLY A 43 1.25 -14.62 10.27
CA GLY A 43 0.39 -14.47 11.45
C GLY A 43 0.00 -13.03 11.80
N GLN A 44 0.33 -12.04 10.96
CA GLN A 44 -0.11 -10.65 11.09
C GLN A 44 -1.14 -10.30 10.02
N ALA A 45 -2.11 -9.47 10.38
CA ALA A 45 -3.07 -8.90 9.46
C ALA A 45 -2.77 -7.42 9.23
N GLY A 46 -2.88 -6.97 7.99
CA GLY A 46 -2.69 -5.59 7.57
C GLY A 46 -3.91 -5.05 6.83
N ILE A 47 -4.12 -3.75 6.94
CA ILE A 47 -5.11 -2.98 6.19
C ILE A 47 -4.41 -1.79 5.54
N GLY A 48 -4.80 -1.46 4.32
CA GLY A 48 -4.23 -0.35 3.56
C GLY A 48 -5.29 0.37 2.74
N PHE A 49 -5.09 1.67 2.57
CA PHE A 49 -5.89 2.53 1.71
C PHE A 49 -4.96 3.27 0.74
N ASN A 50 -5.44 3.46 -0.49
CA ASN A 50 -4.69 4.15 -1.53
C ASN A 50 -5.57 5.13 -2.28
N VAL A 51 -4.95 6.21 -2.74
CA VAL A 51 -5.48 7.10 -3.76
C VAL A 51 -4.52 7.08 -4.95
N LEU A 52 -5.09 7.05 -6.14
CA LEU A 52 -4.36 7.15 -7.40
C LEU A 52 -5.01 8.20 -8.29
N LYS A 53 -4.19 8.98 -8.98
CA LYS A 53 -4.60 9.86 -10.07
C LYS A 53 -3.84 9.49 -11.34
N ARG A 54 -4.57 9.30 -12.43
CA ARG A 54 -3.99 9.25 -13.78
C ARG A 54 -4.17 10.60 -14.45
N SER A 55 -3.14 11.09 -15.15
CA SER A 55 -3.24 12.32 -15.93
C SER A 55 -4.30 12.19 -17.04
N ASP A 56 -4.80 13.32 -17.51
CA ASP A 56 -5.83 13.37 -18.56
C ASP A 56 -5.35 12.77 -19.88
N ASN A 57 -4.05 12.93 -20.18
CA ASN A 57 -3.42 12.32 -21.35
C ASN A 57 -3.07 10.84 -21.15
N GLY A 58 -3.37 10.25 -19.98
CA GLY A 58 -3.11 8.85 -19.67
C GLY A 58 -1.63 8.48 -19.48
N GLN A 59 -0.70 9.41 -19.70
CA GLN A 59 0.74 9.12 -19.74
C GLN A 59 1.41 9.12 -18.36
N THR A 60 0.81 9.73 -17.34
CA THR A 60 1.38 9.74 -16.00
C THR A 60 0.40 9.24 -14.96
N THR A 61 0.94 8.59 -13.93
CA THR A 61 0.18 8.13 -12.77
C THR A 61 0.89 8.58 -11.50
N LEU A 62 0.12 9.01 -10.52
CA LEU A 62 0.58 9.29 -9.17
C LEU A 62 -0.28 8.48 -8.22
N HIS A 63 0.34 7.75 -7.30
CA HIS A 63 -0.37 7.02 -6.27
C HIS A 63 0.26 7.27 -4.90
N ALA A 64 -0.60 7.37 -3.90
CA ALA A 64 -0.22 7.49 -2.51
C ALA A 64 -1.09 6.58 -1.67
N GLY A 65 -0.57 6.08 -0.56
CA GLY A 65 -1.32 5.19 0.31
C GLY A 65 -0.78 5.14 1.72
N VAL A 66 -1.62 4.69 2.63
CA VAL A 66 -1.29 4.48 4.03
C VAL A 66 -1.83 3.13 4.51
N GLY A 67 -1.07 2.43 5.33
CA GLY A 67 -1.46 1.13 5.87
C GLY A 67 -0.91 0.85 7.26
N TRP A 68 -1.59 -0.05 7.96
CA TRP A 68 -1.25 -0.50 9.31
C TRP A 68 -1.39 -2.02 9.38
N ALA A 69 -0.76 -2.62 10.40
CA ALA A 69 -0.90 -4.05 10.64
C ALA A 69 -0.73 -4.41 12.12
N THR A 70 -1.28 -5.55 12.52
CA THR A 70 -1.26 -6.08 13.90
C THR A 70 0.14 -6.38 14.44
N GLY A 71 1.13 -6.46 13.56
CA GLY A 71 2.52 -6.75 13.91
C GLY A 71 3.26 -5.58 14.56
N GLY A 72 2.76 -4.35 14.42
CA GLY A 72 3.34 -3.14 14.98
C GLY A 72 2.28 -2.04 15.16
N HIS A 73 2.70 -0.83 15.54
CA HIS A 73 1.76 0.29 15.83
C HIS A 73 1.95 1.47 14.87
N LYS A 74 2.91 1.37 13.96
CA LYS A 74 3.29 2.46 13.06
C LYS A 74 2.63 2.28 11.69
N ALA A 75 2.15 3.39 11.14
CA ALA A 75 1.69 3.44 9.76
C ALA A 75 2.87 3.28 8.80
N ILE A 76 2.62 2.69 7.64
CA ILE A 76 3.49 2.80 6.46
C ILE A 76 2.79 3.74 5.50
N VAL A 77 3.53 4.73 5.00
CA VAL A 77 3.09 5.63 3.93
C VAL A 77 3.88 5.31 2.67
N ARG A 78 3.20 5.21 1.53
CA ARG A 78 3.83 5.04 0.22
C ARG A 78 3.42 6.16 -0.72
N VAL A 79 4.35 6.57 -1.57
CA VAL A 79 4.10 7.44 -2.72
C VAL A 79 4.87 6.86 -3.90
N GLY A 80 4.25 6.82 -5.07
CA GLY A 80 4.91 6.39 -6.30
C GLY A 80 4.32 7.07 -7.51
N PHE A 81 5.12 7.16 -8.56
CA PHE A 81 4.76 7.76 -9.83
C PHE A 81 5.15 6.81 -10.96
N GLY A 82 4.45 6.91 -12.09
CA GLY A 82 4.74 6.10 -13.27
C GLY A 82 4.54 6.91 -14.54
N PHE A 83 5.32 6.57 -15.56
CA PHE A 83 5.22 7.13 -16.91
C PHE A 83 4.88 5.99 -17.86
N SER A 84 3.94 6.24 -18.77
CA SER A 84 3.68 5.40 -19.92
C SER A 84 4.31 6.08 -21.15
N PHE A 85 4.66 5.28 -22.13
CA PHE A 85 5.15 5.71 -23.43
C PHE A 85 4.42 4.87 -24.47
N ASP A 86 4.06 5.50 -25.58
CA ASP A 86 3.59 4.82 -26.79
C ASP A 86 4.79 4.34 -27.62
#